data_AF-A0A9C9VLZ1-F1
#
_entry.id   AF-A0A9C9VLZ1-F1
#
_cell.length_a   1.000
_cell.length_b   1.000
_cell.length_c   1.000
_cell.angle_alpha   90.00
_cell.angle_beta   90.00
_cell.angle_gamma   90.00
#
_symmetry.space_group_name_H-M   'P 1'
#
loop_
_entity.id
_entity.type
_entity.pdbx_description
1 polymer ?
#
loop_
_entity_poly.entity_id
_entity_poly.type
_entity_poly.pdbx_seq_one_letter_code
_entity_poly.pdbx_strand_id
1 'polypeptide(L)'
;VISTFVTVIDYFMHAYIPVLYKNLDVFVPLIVVNCIILGRAEGFASKHNPWEAILDGIGSGLGFILAIFLIGSFREILGSGTFFGFPVFGHAFTKIPVLFFVLPPGGFLVIAFLMVLMNMYKQRREHA
;
A
#
# COMPACT_ATOMS: atom_id res chain seq x y z
N VAL A 1 -22.31 5.84 -1.63
CA VAL A 1 -22.05 4.86 -0.53
C VAL A 1 -20.64 5.01 0.02
N ILE A 2 -19.59 4.78 -0.79
CA ILE A 2 -18.18 4.85 -0.34
C ILE A 2 -17.83 6.23 0.23
N SER A 3 -18.11 7.31 -0.51
CA SER A 3 -17.84 8.69 -0.06
C SER A 3 -18.51 9.00 1.28
N THR A 4 -19.80 8.70 1.43
CA THR A 4 -20.55 8.95 2.66
C THR A 4 -19.95 8.22 3.87
N PHE A 5 -19.55 6.95 3.69
CA PHE A 5 -18.94 6.17 4.77
C PHE A 5 -17.57 6.72 5.17
N VAL A 6 -16.72 7.07 4.20
CA VAL A 6 -15.41 7.67 4.46
C VAL A 6 -15.55 9.02 5.16
N THR A 7 -16.54 9.85 4.80
CA THR A 7 -16.83 11.12 5.47
C THR A 7 -17.27 10.93 6.94
N VAL A 8 -18.01 9.87 7.26
CA VAL A 8 -18.35 9.57 8.67
C VAL A 8 -17.08 9.23 9.47
N ILE A 9 -16.16 8.45 8.89
CA ILE A 9 -14.87 8.12 9.52
C ILE A 9 -14.01 9.38 9.70
N ASP A 10 -14.02 10.27 8.71
CA ASP A 10 -13.31 11.55 8.74
C ASP A 10 -13.71 12.41 9.94
N TYR A 11 -15.02 12.63 10.12
CA TYR A 11 -15.55 13.35 11.28
C TYR A 11 -15.27 12.63 12.60
N PHE A 12 -15.30 11.30 12.61
CA PHE A 12 -14.96 10.52 13.79
C PHE A 12 -13.49 10.70 14.19
N MET A 13 -12.57 10.67 13.23
CA MET A 13 -11.15 10.93 13.48
C MET A 13 -10.89 12.37 13.95
N HIS A 14 -11.58 13.34 13.36
CA HIS A 14 -11.47 14.75 13.79
C HIS A 14 -11.91 14.94 15.25
N ALA A 15 -12.92 14.19 15.71
CA ALA A 15 -13.44 14.28 17.08
C ALA A 15 -12.59 13.54 18.13
N TYR A 16 -12.12 12.32 17.83
CA TYR A 16 -11.47 11.45 18.83
C TYR A 16 -9.94 11.37 18.71
N ILE A 17 -9.36 11.61 17.52
CA ILE A 17 -7.92 11.38 17.25
C ILE A 17 -7.32 12.52 16.40
N PRO A 18 -7.27 13.77 16.91
CA PRO A 18 -6.84 14.93 16.13
C PRO A 18 -5.37 14.89 15.68
N VAL A 19 -4.51 14.17 16.42
CA VAL A 19 -3.10 13.98 16.05
C VAL A 19 -2.96 13.14 14.77
N LEU A 20 -3.79 12.11 14.63
CA LEU A 20 -3.76 11.24 13.45
C LEU A 20 -4.43 11.93 12.26
N TYR A 21 -5.53 12.65 12.51
CA TYR A 21 -6.25 13.43 11.49
C TYR A 21 -5.33 14.39 10.73
N LYS A 22 -4.43 15.12 11.41
CA LYS A 22 -3.46 16.03 10.76
C LYS A 22 -2.58 15.37 9.70
N ASN A 23 -2.29 14.06 9.84
CA ASN A 23 -1.46 13.33 8.88
C ASN A 23 -2.28 12.64 7.80
N LEU A 24 -3.54 12.28 8.09
CA LEU A 24 -4.39 11.47 7.21
C LEU A 24 -5.40 12.28 6.39
N ASP A 25 -5.68 13.54 6.73
CA ASP A 25 -6.72 14.36 6.10
C ASP A 25 -6.59 14.42 4.57
N VAL A 26 -5.37 14.62 4.05
CA VAL A 26 -5.11 14.59 2.60
C VAL A 26 -5.39 13.22 1.96
N PHE A 27 -5.22 12.13 2.71
CA PHE A 27 -5.44 10.78 2.20
C PHE A 27 -6.92 10.37 2.20
N VAL A 28 -7.77 11.01 3.00
CA VAL A 28 -9.20 10.67 3.10
C VAL A 28 -9.92 10.82 1.74
N PRO A 29 -9.80 11.93 1.00
CA PRO A 29 -10.35 12.02 -0.36
C PRO A 29 -9.75 11.00 -1.33
N LEU A 30 -8.46 10.70 -1.21
CA LEU A 30 -7.75 9.73 -2.06
C LEU A 30 -8.26 8.29 -1.85
N ILE A 31 -8.76 7.96 -0.65
CA ILE A 31 -9.41 6.68 -0.37
C ILE A 31 -10.72 6.57 -1.16
N VAL A 32 -11.54 7.63 -1.19
CA VAL A 32 -12.84 7.63 -1.89
C VAL A 32 -12.68 7.36 -3.38
N VAL A 33 -11.66 7.93 -4.00
CA VAL A 33 -11.39 7.78 -5.45
C VAL A 33 -10.42 6.65 -5.77
N ASN A 34 -10.09 5.79 -4.79
CA ASN A 34 -9.14 4.72 -5.03
C ASN A 34 -9.70 3.65 -5.98
N CYS A 35 -8.95 3.39 -7.05
CA CYS A 35 -9.35 2.45 -8.10
C CYS A 35 -9.54 1.00 -7.59
N ILE A 36 -8.84 0.56 -6.54
CA ILE A 36 -9.02 -0.79 -6.00
C ILE A 36 -10.37 -0.93 -5.31
N ILE A 37 -10.81 0.10 -4.59
CA ILE A 37 -12.08 0.08 -3.85
C ILE A 37 -13.24 0.12 -4.84
N LEU A 38 -13.19 1.05 -5.80
CA LEU A 38 -14.22 1.14 -6.84
C LEU A 38 -14.26 -0.13 -7.70
N GLY A 39 -13.10 -0.62 -8.14
CA GLY A 39 -13.01 -1.79 -9.02
C GLY A 39 -13.54 -3.08 -8.37
N ARG A 40 -13.28 -3.31 -7.07
CA ARG A 40 -13.84 -4.47 -6.35
C ARG A 40 -15.33 -4.28 -6.04
N ALA A 41 -15.77 -3.06 -5.71
CA ALA A 41 -17.18 -2.78 -5.45
C ALA A 41 -18.06 -2.99 -6.70
N GLU A 42 -17.62 -2.47 -7.85
CA GLU A 42 -18.35 -2.61 -9.12
C GLU A 42 -18.21 -4.02 -9.71
N GLY A 43 -17.01 -4.61 -9.65
CA GLY A 43 -16.72 -5.89 -10.28
C GLY A 43 -17.21 -7.11 -9.51
N PHE A 44 -17.09 -7.12 -8.18
CA PHE A 44 -17.36 -8.30 -7.33
C PHE A 44 -18.57 -8.09 -6.43
N ALA A 45 -18.60 -7.02 -5.64
CA ALA A 45 -19.68 -6.80 -4.65
C ALA A 45 -21.07 -6.62 -5.29
N SER A 46 -21.13 -6.11 -6.53
CA SER A 46 -22.39 -5.93 -7.26
C SER A 46 -23.02 -7.25 -7.77
N LYS A 47 -22.27 -8.36 -7.78
CA LYS A 47 -22.68 -9.62 -8.43
C LYS A 47 -22.71 -10.83 -7.48
N HIS A 48 -22.21 -10.67 -6.26
CA HIS A 48 -22.05 -11.74 -5.27
C HIS A 48 -22.84 -11.47 -4.00
N ASN A 49 -23.02 -12.51 -3.17
CA ASN A 49 -23.67 -12.37 -1.88
C ASN A 49 -22.87 -11.43 -0.95
N PRO A 50 -23.54 -10.70 -0.03
CA PRO A 50 -22.86 -9.79 0.91
C PRO A 50 -21.76 -10.47 1.73
N TRP A 51 -21.95 -11.74 2.10
CA TRP A 51 -20.97 -12.51 2.86
C TRP A 51 -19.68 -12.77 2.05
N GLU A 52 -19.81 -13.17 0.79
CA GLU A 52 -18.66 -13.37 -0.11
C GLU A 52 -17.95 -12.03 -0.39
N ALA A 53 -18.71 -10.94 -0.54
CA ALA A 53 -18.15 -9.61 -0.77
C ALA A 53 -17.34 -9.08 0.42
N ILE A 54 -17.73 -9.40 1.67
CA ILE A 54 -16.96 -9.05 2.87
C ILE A 54 -15.62 -9.80 2.88
N LEU A 55 -15.64 -11.11 2.61
CA LEU A 55 -14.42 -11.92 2.56
C LEU A 55 -13.46 -11.41 1.48
N ASP A 56 -13.99 -11.03 0.32
CA ASP A 56 -13.20 -10.43 -0.75
C ASP A 56 -12.61 -9.05 -0.37
N GLY A 57 -13.40 -8.20 0.29
CA GLY A 57 -12.94 -6.91 0.76
C GLY A 57 -11.79 -7.04 1.77
N ILE A 58 -11.90 -7.98 2.71
CA ILE A 58 -10.84 -8.26 3.69
C ILE A 58 -9.60 -8.83 2.99
N GLY A 59 -9.77 -9.81 2.10
CA GLY A 59 -8.66 -10.43 1.38
C GLY A 59 -7.90 -9.43 0.49
N SER A 60 -8.64 -8.63 -0.28
CA SER A 60 -8.08 -7.59 -1.16
C SER A 60 -7.42 -6.47 -0.35
N GLY A 61 -8.01 -6.06 0.78
CA GLY A 61 -7.45 -5.04 1.67
C GLY A 61 -6.14 -5.50 2.33
N LEU A 62 -6.11 -6.73 2.87
CA LEU A 62 -4.89 -7.30 3.44
C LEU A 62 -3.79 -7.49 2.39
N GLY A 63 -4.15 -7.94 1.19
CA GLY A 63 -3.21 -8.04 0.08
C GLY A 63 -2.62 -6.68 -0.31
N PHE A 64 -3.44 -5.64 -0.34
CA PHE A 64 -2.98 -4.27 -0.61
C PHE A 64 -2.04 -3.75 0.47
N ILE A 65 -2.36 -3.96 1.75
CA ILE A 65 -1.50 -3.59 2.88
C ILE A 65 -0.14 -4.29 2.79
N LEU A 66 -0.13 -5.60 2.52
CA LEU A 66 1.11 -6.36 2.35
C LEU A 66 1.93 -5.86 1.16
N ALA A 67 1.28 -5.54 0.04
CA ALA A 67 1.96 -5.01 -1.14
C ALA A 67 2.64 -3.67 -0.86
N ILE A 68 1.91 -2.70 -0.29
CA ILE A 68 2.50 -1.38 0.04
C ILE A 68 3.55 -1.48 1.13
N PHE A 69 3.41 -2.41 2.09
CA PHE A 69 4.40 -2.66 3.13
C PHE A 69 5.71 -3.18 2.55
N LEU A 70 5.65 -4.17 1.65
CA LEU A 70 6.85 -4.69 0.97
C LEU A 70 7.51 -3.61 0.12
N ILE A 71 6.73 -2.89 -0.71
CA ILE A 71 7.26 -1.81 -1.55
C ILE A 71 7.90 -0.71 -0.67
N GLY A 72 7.26 -0.33 0.43
CA GLY A 72 7.78 0.64 1.40
C GLY A 72 9.09 0.18 2.03
N SER A 73 9.15 -1.08 2.47
CA SER A 73 10.35 -1.67 3.08
C SER A 73 11.54 -1.67 2.12
N PHE A 74 11.34 -2.10 0.86
CA PHE A 74 12.40 -2.05 -0.16
C PHE A 74 12.82 -0.60 -0.48
N ARG A 75 11.87 0.35 -0.51
CA ARG A 75 12.17 1.77 -0.73
C ARG A 75 12.93 2.39 0.43
N GLU A 76 12.63 2.00 1.67
CA GLU A 76 13.35 2.49 2.86
C GLU A 76 14.81 2.00 2.86
N ILE A 77 15.02 0.71 2.61
CA ILE A 77 16.36 0.09 2.56
C ILE A 77 17.19 0.70 1.43
N LEU A 78 16.63 0.79 0.21
CA LEU A 78 17.37 1.25 -0.97
C LEU A 78 17.51 2.78 -1.04
N GLY A 79 16.55 3.53 -0.50
CA GLY A 79 16.57 5.00 -0.52
C GLY A 79 17.35 5.62 0.62
N SER A 80 17.19 5.11 1.84
CA SER A 80 17.75 5.69 3.07
C SER A 80 18.85 4.84 3.72
N GLY A 81 19.03 3.58 3.30
CA GLY A 81 19.97 2.65 3.94
C GLY A 81 19.56 2.22 5.35
N THR A 82 18.31 2.52 5.75
CA THR A 82 17.74 2.16 7.04
C THR A 82 16.64 1.12 6.89
N PHE A 83 16.42 0.35 7.95
CA PHE A 83 15.29 -0.58 8.05
C PHE A 83 14.59 -0.33 9.38
N PHE A 84 13.34 0.12 9.32
CA PHE A 84 12.58 0.54 10.51
C PHE A 84 13.32 1.63 11.32
N GLY A 85 14.03 2.52 10.63
CA GLY A 85 14.85 3.57 11.26
C GLY A 85 16.18 3.12 11.89
N PHE A 86 16.52 1.83 11.84
CA PHE A 86 17.86 1.35 12.22
C PHE A 86 18.80 1.40 11.00
N PRO A 87 20.01 1.99 11.11
CA PRO A 87 20.97 2.03 10.02
C PRO A 87 21.56 0.64 9.79
N VAL A 88 21.28 0.03 8.63
CA VAL A 88 21.74 -1.32 8.29
C VAL A 88 23.07 -1.28 7.52
N PHE A 89 23.31 -0.20 6.76
CA PHE A 89 24.59 0.04 6.10
C PHE A 89 25.42 1.07 6.88
N GLY A 90 26.67 0.72 7.16
CA GLY A 90 27.64 1.64 7.78
C GLY A 90 27.85 2.92 6.95
N HIS A 91 28.36 3.97 7.62
CA HIS A 91 28.55 5.38 7.22
C HIS A 91 29.07 5.71 5.80
N ALA A 92 29.41 4.73 4.97
CA ALA A 92 29.85 4.92 3.59
C ALA A 92 28.69 5.00 2.56
N PHE A 93 27.54 4.36 2.83
CA PHE A 93 26.37 4.40 1.94
C PHE A 93 25.36 5.50 2.26
N THR A 94 25.45 6.13 3.44
CA THR A 94 24.52 7.18 3.88
C THR A 94 24.64 8.48 3.07
N LYS A 95 25.75 8.69 2.34
CA LYS A 95 26.03 9.94 1.61
C LYS A 95 25.66 9.94 0.13
N ILE A 96 25.33 8.80 -0.46
CA ILE A 96 24.66 8.75 -1.76
C ILE A 96 23.27 8.16 -1.50
N PRO A 97 22.33 8.93 -0.89
CA PRO A 97 20.95 8.54 -1.00
C PRO A 97 20.69 8.47 -2.50
N VAL A 98 20.40 7.28 -3.01
CA VAL A 98 19.91 7.11 -4.37
C VAL A 98 18.51 7.71 -4.36
N LEU A 99 18.44 9.05 -4.39
CA LEU A 99 17.24 9.86 -4.27
C LEU A 99 16.19 9.38 -5.29
N PHE A 100 16.69 8.87 -6.41
CA PHE A 100 15.96 8.12 -7.43
C PHE A 100 14.95 7.09 -6.87
N PHE A 101 15.27 6.34 -5.82
CA PHE A 101 14.39 5.32 -5.22
C PHE A 101 13.29 5.90 -4.32
N VAL A 102 13.48 7.11 -3.81
CA VAL A 102 12.46 7.83 -3.03
C VAL A 102 11.46 8.52 -3.96
N LEU A 103 11.91 9.00 -5.12
CA LEU A 103 11.07 9.61 -6.13
C LEU A 103 10.08 8.62 -6.78
N PRO A 104 8.97 9.10 -7.38
CA PRO A 104 7.99 8.26 -8.10
C PRO A 104 8.58 7.23 -9.09
N PRO A 105 9.56 7.56 -9.97
CA PRO A 105 10.20 6.60 -10.88
C PRO A 105 10.82 5.39 -10.17
N GLY A 106 11.43 5.57 -9.01
CA GLY A 106 12.00 4.48 -8.22
C GLY A 106 10.93 3.52 -7.68
N GLY A 107 9.77 4.04 -7.30
CA GLY A 107 8.64 3.23 -6.86
C GLY A 107 8.14 2.27 -7.94
N PHE A 108 8.00 2.74 -9.18
CA PHE A 108 7.62 1.88 -10.30
C PHE A 108 8.64 0.78 -10.59
N LEU A 109 9.93 1.09 -10.44
CA LEU A 109 11.00 0.10 -10.62
C LEU A 109 10.95 -0.99 -9.53
N VAL A 110 10.74 -0.61 -8.26
CA VAL A 110 10.54 -1.57 -7.16
C VAL A 110 9.36 -2.50 -7.44
N ILE A 111 8.23 -1.91 -7.85
CA ILE A 111 7.02 -2.66 -8.19
C ILE A 111 7.29 -3.65 -9.34
N ALA A 112 7.99 -3.21 -10.40
CA ALA A 112 8.35 -4.07 -11.52
C ALA A 112 9.23 -5.26 -11.08
N PHE A 113 10.26 -5.00 -10.27
CA PHE A 113 11.16 -6.04 -9.79
C PHE A 113 10.45 -7.02 -8.85
N LEU A 114 9.59 -6.53 -7.96
CA LEU A 114 8.80 -7.35 -7.06
C LEU A 114 7.82 -8.24 -7.85
N MET A 115 7.16 -7.71 -8.88
CA MET A 115 6.30 -8.50 -9.76
C MET A 115 7.08 -9.58 -10.52
N VAL A 116 8.28 -9.28 -11.02
CA VAL A 116 9.14 -10.29 -11.66
C VAL A 116 9.51 -11.41 -10.69
N LEU A 117 9.93 -11.07 -9.47
CA LEU A 117 10.26 -12.07 -8.45
C LEU A 117 9.06 -12.94 -8.06
N MET A 118 7.90 -12.32 -7.85
CA MET A 118 6.67 -13.05 -7.54
C MET A 118 6.25 -13.98 -8.69
N ASN A 119 6.35 -13.51 -9.93
CA ASN A 119 6.04 -14.32 -11.11
C ASN A 119 7.01 -15.50 -11.25
N MET A 120 8.31 -15.27 -11.06
CA MET A 120 9.32 -16.34 -11.05
C MET A 120 9.07 -17.36 -9.94
N TYR A 121 8.69 -16.91 -8.74
CA TYR A 121 8.38 -17.79 -7.61
C TYR A 121 7.13 -18.65 -7.89
N LYS A 122 6.08 -18.02 -8.43
CA LYS A 122 4.86 -18.72 -8.84
C LYS A 122 5.15 -19.78 -9.90
N GLN A 123 5.91 -19.41 -10.94
CA GLN A 123 6.27 -20.32 -12.03
C GLN A 123 7.12 -21.50 -11.52
N ARG A 124 8.03 -21.28 -10.56
CA ARG A 124 8.77 -22.38 -9.91
C ARG A 124 7.89 -23.31 -9.08
N ARG A 125 6.81 -22.81 -8.46
CA ARG A 125 5.86 -23.63 -7.72
C ARG A 125 4.87 -24.38 -8.61
N GLU A 126 4.56 -23.88 -9.80
CA GLU A 126 3.72 -24.58 -10.78
C GLU A 126 4.48 -25.70 -11.51
N HIS A 127 5.81 -25.66 -11.53
CA HIS A 127 6.67 -26.68 -12.15
C HIS A 127 7.31 -27.69 -11.17
N ALA A 128 6.96 -27.65 -9.89
CA ALA A 128 7.42 -28.59 -8.84
C ALA A 128 6.26 -29.45 -8.36
#